data_AF-A0A8T4XKV0-F1
#
_entry.id   AF-A0A8T4XKV0-F1
#
_cell.length_a   1.000
_cell.length_b   1.000
_cell.length_c   1.000
_cell.angle_alpha   90.00
_cell.angle_beta   90.00
_cell.angle_gamma   90.00
#
_symmetry.space_group_name_H-M   'P 1'
#
loop_
_entity.id
_entity.type
_entity.pdbx_description
1 polymer ?
#
loop_
_entity_poly.entity_id
_entity_poly.type
_entity_poly.pdbx_seq_one_letter_code
_entity_poly.pdbx_strand_id
1 'polypeptide(L)' 'MERCRNPWDKECRNEDIEVYIVFKGEKLPICRRCWGKIAEKDLEW' A
#
# COMPACT_ATOMS: atom_id res chain seq x y z
N MET A 1 -12.66 5.34 9.39
CA MET A 1 -12.17 4.19 8.59
C MET A 1 -10.77 4.52 8.12
N GLU A 2 -9.87 3.54 8.21
CA GLU A 2 -8.48 3.70 7.73
C GLU A 2 -8.46 3.60 6.20
N ARG A 3 -7.61 4.41 5.55
CA ARG A 3 -7.50 4.49 4.09
C ARG A 3 -6.11 4.13 3.64
N CYS A 4 -6.01 3.56 2.45
CA CYS A 4 -4.77 3.28 1.77
C CYS A 4 -3.87 4.51 1.74
N ARG A 5 -2.60 4.34 2.10
CA ARG A 5 -1.55 5.36 2.04
C ARG A 5 -0.40 4.84 1.17
N ASN A 6 -0.74 4.33 -0.01
CA ASN A 6 0.24 3.83 -0.97
C ASN A 6 1.22 4.96 -1.37
N PRO A 7 2.54 4.81 -1.11
CA PRO A 7 3.55 5.81 -1.51
C PRO A 7 3.61 6.08 -3.02
N TRP A 8 3.27 5.08 -3.83
CA TRP A 8 3.32 5.11 -5.29
C TRP A 8 1.98 5.48 -5.95
N ASP A 9 0.87 5.50 -5.20
CA ASP A 9 -0.46 5.91 -5.66
C ASP A 9 -1.14 6.78 -4.58
N LYS A 10 -0.72 8.05 -4.52
CA LYS A 10 -1.12 9.00 -3.47
C LYS A 10 -2.60 9.41 -3.52
N GLU A 11 -3.29 9.14 -4.63
CA GLU A 11 -4.71 9.45 -4.78
C GLU A 11 -5.62 8.31 -4.33
N CYS A 12 -5.07 7.13 -4.04
CA CYS A 12 -5.87 6.01 -3.58
C CYS A 12 -6.51 6.31 -2.22
N ARG A 13 -7.84 6.20 -2.14
CA ARG A 13 -8.63 6.39 -0.92
C ARG A 13 -9.40 5.12 -0.51
N ASN A 14 -9.02 3.96 -1.05
CA ASN A 14 -9.68 2.69 -0.75
C ASN A 14 -9.46 2.29 0.72
N GLU A 15 -10.47 1.71 1.34
CA GLU A 15 -10.52 1.34 2.76
C GLU A 15 -10.37 -0.18 2.96
N ASP A 16 -10.32 -0.96 1.87
CA ASP A 16 -10.06 -2.41 1.86
C ASP A 16 -8.56 -2.72 2.09
N ILE A 17 -8.09 -2.48 3.31
CA ILE A 17 -6.67 -2.64 3.71
C ILE A 17 -6.30 -4.13 3.78
N GLU A 18 -5.24 -4.51 3.06
CA GLU A 18 -4.74 -5.89 2.99
C GLU A 18 -3.44 -6.07 3.78
N VAL A 19 -2.51 -5.12 3.64
CA VAL A 19 -1.19 -5.19 4.30
C VAL A 19 -0.78 -3.85 4.88
N TYR A 20 0.16 -3.88 5.83
CA TYR A 20 0.88 -2.71 6.29
C TYR A 20 2.35 -2.84 5.92
N ILE A 21 2.89 -1.81 5.29
CA ILE A 21 4.32 -1.73 4.94
C ILE A 21 5.01 -0.71 5.83
N VAL A 22 6.32 -0.88 6.02
CA VAL A 22 7.16 0.18 6.61
C VAL A 22 7.84 0.91 5.46
N PHE A 23 7.55 2.20 5.32
CA PHE A 23 8.16 3.05 4.29
C PHE A 23 8.71 4.31 4.96
N LYS A 24 10.01 4.57 4.79
CA LYS A 24 10.71 5.70 5.44
C LYS A 24 10.49 5.78 6.97
N GLY A 25 10.43 4.62 7.62
CA GLY A 25 10.21 4.53 9.07
C GLY A 25 8.76 4.70 9.51
N GLU A 26 7.82 4.96 8.60
CA GLU A 26 6.39 5.03 8.90
C GLU A 26 5.65 3.76 8.50
N LYS A 27 4.74 3.29 9.35
CA LYS A 27 3.83 2.17 9.02
C LYS A 27 2.63 2.69 8.23
N LEU A 28 2.51 2.23 6.99
CA LEU A 28 1.47 2.67 6.04
C LEU A 28 0.53 1.52 5.68
N PRO A 29 -0.80 1.73 5.77
CA PRO A 29 -1.80 0.78 5.28
C PRO A 29 -1.85 0.77 3.75
N ILE A 30 -1.89 -0.40 3.13
CA ILE A 30 -2.00 -0.60 1.69
C ILE A 30 -3.24 -1.45 1.39
N CYS A 31 -4.09 -0.95 0.51
CA CYS A 31 -5.29 -1.69 0.11
C CYS A 31 -4.97 -2.87 -0.82
N ARG A 32 -5.87 -3.85 -0.86
CA ARG A 32 -5.77 -5.06 -1.70
C ARG A 32 -5.43 -4.76 -3.15
N ARG A 33 -6.08 -3.76 -3.75
CA ARG A 33 -5.82 -3.31 -5.13
C ARG A 33 -4.40 -2.79 -5.33
N CYS A 34 -3.91 -1.98 -4.39
CA CYS A 34 -2.56 -1.43 -4.47
C CYS A 34 -1.50 -2.51 -4.20
N TRP A 35 -1.78 -3.41 -3.24
CA TRP A 35 -0.90 -4.52 -2.92
C TRP A 35 -0.73 -5.46 -4.12
N GLY A 36 -1.81 -5.83 -4.82
CA GLY A 36 -1.71 -6.64 -6.04
C GLY A 36 -0.71 -6.06 -7.06
N LYS A 37 -0.83 -4.75 -7.34
CA LYS A 37 0.09 -4.05 -8.25
C LYS A 37 1.55 -4.01 -7.77
N ILE A 38 1.79 -4.10 -6.46
CA ILE A 38 3.13 -4.12 -5.87
C ILE A 38 3.69 -5.54 -5.91
N ALA A 39 2.90 -6.54 -5.52
CA ALA A 39 3.28 -7.94 -5.49
C ALA A 39 3.53 -8.54 -6.89
N GLU A 40 2.86 -8.01 -7.92
CA GLU A 40 3.11 -8.39 -9.32
C GLU A 40 4.37 -7.72 -9.91
N LYS A 41 4.99 -6.78 -9.21
CA LYS A 41 6.26 -6.18 -9.62
C LYS A 41 7.39 -6.91 -8.91
N ASP A 42 8.32 -7.45 -9.67
CA ASP A 42 9.65 -7.90 -9.22
C ASP A 42 10.43 -6.71 -8.62
N LEU A 43 10.07 -6.31 -7.41
CA LEU A 43 10.83 -5.41 -6.58
C LEU A 43 11.51 -6.28 -5.53
N GLU A 44 12.76 -6.64 -5.78
CA GLU A 44 13.61 -7.24 -4.76
C GLU A 44 13.91 -6.18 -3.68
N TRP A 45 13.63 -6.51 -2.42
CA TRP A 45 13.78 -5.64 -1.25
C TRP A 45 14.85 -6.14 -0.28
#